data_AF-A0A8C4QFW0-F1
#
_entry.id   AF-A0A8C4QFW0-F1
#
_cell.length_a   1.000
_cell.length_b   1.000
_cell.length_c   1.000
_cell.angle_alpha   90.00
_cell.angle_beta   90.00
_cell.angle_gamma   90.00
#
_symmetry.space_group_name_H-M   'P 1'
#
loop_
_entity.id
_entity.type
_entity.pdbx_description
1 polymer ?
#
loop_
_entity_poly.entity_id
_entity_poly.type
_entity_poly.pdbx_seq_one_letter_code
_entity_poly.pdbx_strand_id
1 'polypeptide(L)'
;MGVVSIGCKKLQLTVTEKKQVQVVLAEDGTLVDDEEYFSFLEPNTALVLLLPNQTWQPPLQPSHSQRDPKTAEMTEVDTGAVGEAEWLGPARRLAENPANIVLLSDNQLQAVLETKLSDLKCVINDNKQAEALQDGCQQLLDDRDRRRETLQLLQLMRDSKQQDEGTPKNEDEMDSCLVPGSIMGTSLEARLCMPQPHIGLSTEELQHVVKLGLAGLTNIPQQENVVNMCQEELETRLALVDTFGRSRSCGLKHDGGSMQDIAL
;
A
#
# COMPACT_ATOMS: atom_id res chain seq x y z
N MET A 1 -37.69 -30.45 0.22
CA MET A 1 -37.18 -30.41 1.61
C MET A 1 -36.06 -29.40 1.61
N GLY A 2 -36.27 -28.24 2.24
CA GLY A 2 -35.32 -27.13 2.22
C GLY A 2 -33.95 -27.47 2.82
N VAL A 3 -32.92 -26.78 2.35
CA VAL A 3 -31.53 -26.91 2.82
C VAL A 3 -31.43 -26.74 4.34
N VAL A 4 -32.18 -25.78 4.91
CA VAL A 4 -32.26 -25.54 6.35
C VAL A 4 -32.82 -26.74 7.11
N SER A 5 -33.86 -27.39 6.58
CA SER A 5 -34.49 -28.56 7.20
C SER A 5 -33.54 -29.76 7.24
N ILE A 6 -32.76 -29.94 6.18
CA ILE A 6 -31.74 -31.00 6.08
C ILE A 6 -30.57 -30.70 7.02
N GLY A 7 -30.11 -29.45 7.07
CA GLY A 7 -29.06 -28.97 7.97
C GLY A 7 -29.41 -29.19 9.44
N CYS A 8 -30.57 -28.71 9.88
CA CYS A 8 -31.05 -28.90 11.25
C CYS A 8 -31.17 -30.38 11.64
N LYS A 9 -31.58 -31.26 10.70
CA LYS A 9 -31.65 -32.70 10.94
C LYS A 9 -30.27 -33.33 11.11
N LYS A 10 -29.30 -32.94 10.27
CA LYS A 10 -27.91 -33.43 10.37
C LYS A 10 -27.23 -32.96 11.65
N LEU A 11 -27.50 -31.73 12.07
CA LEU A 11 -26.92 -31.11 13.27
C LEU A 11 -27.68 -31.42 14.56
N GLN A 12 -28.73 -32.25 14.51
CA GLN A 12 -29.54 -32.64 15.67
C GLN A 12 -30.13 -31.45 16.46
N LEU A 13 -30.44 -30.34 15.78
CA LEU A 13 -30.99 -29.14 16.41
C LEU A 13 -32.45 -29.37 16.86
N THR A 14 -32.78 -28.91 18.07
CA THR A 14 -34.09 -29.18 18.71
C THR A 14 -35.18 -28.32 18.08
N VAL A 15 -36.44 -28.78 18.07
CA VAL A 15 -37.57 -28.13 17.40
C VAL A 15 -37.78 -26.66 17.80
N THR A 16 -37.40 -26.28 19.03
CA THR A 16 -37.46 -24.89 19.53
C THR A 16 -36.47 -23.96 18.84
N GLU A 17 -35.30 -24.47 18.42
CA GLU A 17 -34.24 -23.70 17.77
C GLU A 17 -34.51 -23.52 16.27
N LYS A 18 -35.34 -24.38 15.65
CA LYS A 18 -35.64 -24.35 14.21
C LYS A 18 -36.25 -23.03 13.71
N LYS A 19 -36.87 -22.24 14.59
CA LYS A 19 -37.45 -20.92 14.23
C LYS A 19 -36.47 -19.76 14.37
N GLN A 20 -35.26 -20.00 14.87
CA GLN A 20 -34.28 -18.96 15.20
C GLN A 20 -32.90 -19.24 14.60
N VAL A 21 -32.78 -20.22 13.70
CA VAL A 21 -31.53 -20.50 13.00
C VAL A 21 -31.38 -19.55 11.82
N GLN A 22 -30.26 -18.83 11.78
CA GLN A 22 -29.84 -18.06 10.62
C GLN A 22 -28.86 -18.90 9.79
N VAL A 23 -28.95 -18.81 8.47
CA VAL A 23 -28.01 -19.48 7.56
C VAL A 23 -27.11 -18.43 6.94
N VAL A 24 -25.81 -18.65 7.01
CA VAL A 24 -24.81 -17.78 6.38
C VAL A 24 -23.87 -18.60 5.50
N LEU A 25 -23.28 -17.94 4.50
CA LEU A 25 -22.19 -18.50 3.72
C LEU A 25 -20.92 -18.63 4.58
N ALA A 26 -20.23 -19.77 4.47
CA ALA A 26 -18.99 -19.99 5.21
C ALA A 26 -17.81 -19.15 4.69
N GLU A 27 -17.93 -18.58 3.49
CA GLU A 27 -16.89 -17.81 2.82
C GLU A 27 -16.82 -16.36 3.33
N ASP A 28 -17.96 -15.68 3.39
CA ASP A 28 -18.04 -14.23 3.63
C ASP A 28 -19.04 -13.85 4.74
N GLY A 29 -19.79 -14.81 5.28
CA GLY A 29 -20.78 -14.56 6.32
C GLY A 29 -22.08 -13.94 5.82
N THR A 30 -22.30 -13.88 4.50
CA THR A 30 -23.54 -13.34 3.92
C THR A 30 -24.74 -14.17 4.37
N LEU A 31 -25.77 -13.49 4.90
CA LEU A 31 -27.01 -14.11 5.37
C LEU A 31 -27.88 -14.53 4.19
N VAL A 32 -28.34 -15.78 4.21
CA VAL A 32 -29.21 -16.39 3.20
C VAL A 32 -30.57 -16.66 3.84
N ASP A 33 -31.57 -15.85 3.49
CA ASP A 33 -32.95 -15.97 4.02
C ASP A 33 -33.90 -16.74 3.07
N ASP A 34 -33.53 -16.87 1.79
CA ASP A 34 -34.42 -17.42 0.75
C ASP A 34 -33.94 -18.78 0.18
N GLU A 35 -34.87 -19.72 -0.01
CA GLU A 35 -34.54 -21.04 -0.60
C GLU A 35 -34.12 -20.97 -2.07
N GLU A 36 -34.54 -19.94 -2.80
CA GLU A 36 -34.20 -19.74 -4.21
C GLU A 36 -32.72 -19.45 -4.40
N TYR A 37 -32.08 -18.82 -3.40
CA TYR A 37 -30.66 -18.50 -3.42
C TYR A 37 -29.77 -19.74 -3.51
N PHE A 38 -30.17 -20.86 -2.87
CA PHE A 38 -29.43 -22.12 -2.93
C PHE A 38 -29.34 -22.70 -4.35
N SER A 39 -30.21 -22.29 -5.28
CA SER A 39 -30.16 -22.76 -6.67
C SER A 39 -29.07 -22.06 -7.51
N PHE A 40 -28.61 -20.90 -7.06
CA PHE A 40 -27.56 -20.12 -7.72
C PHE A 40 -26.16 -20.37 -7.13
N LEU A 41 -26.07 -21.09 -6.01
CA LEU A 41 -24.80 -21.44 -5.38
C LEU A 41 -24.08 -22.55 -6.15
N GLU A 42 -22.76 -22.46 -6.17
CA GLU A 42 -21.92 -23.48 -6.77
C GLU A 42 -22.07 -24.84 -6.03
N PRO A 43 -21.92 -25.97 -6.73
CA PRO A 43 -21.87 -27.26 -6.07
C PRO A 43 -20.68 -27.30 -5.08
N ASN A 44 -20.94 -27.76 -3.86
CA ASN A 44 -20.01 -27.80 -2.71
C ASN A 44 -19.79 -26.49 -1.95
N THR A 45 -20.65 -25.48 -2.10
CA THR A 45 -20.65 -24.32 -1.20
C THR A 45 -20.91 -24.74 0.26
N ALA A 46 -20.06 -24.29 1.17
CA ALA A 46 -20.20 -24.53 2.60
C ALA A 46 -21.13 -23.48 3.23
N LEU A 47 -22.11 -23.95 4.02
CA LEU A 47 -23.08 -23.12 4.73
C LEU A 47 -22.92 -23.33 6.24
N VAL A 48 -23.06 -22.26 7.01
CA VAL A 48 -23.03 -22.29 8.48
C VAL A 48 -24.42 -21.98 9.00
N LEU A 49 -24.92 -22.81 9.93
CA LEU A 49 -26.17 -22.59 10.63
C LEU A 49 -25.86 -21.97 12.00
N LEU A 50 -26.29 -20.72 12.21
CA LEU A 50 -26.09 -19.97 13.44
C LEU A 50 -27.32 -20.04 14.33
N LEU A 51 -27.11 -20.30 15.62
CA LEU A 51 -28.12 -20.13 16.66
C LEU A 51 -28.28 -18.64 17.03
N PRO A 52 -29.39 -18.20 17.66
CA PRO A 52 -29.68 -16.79 17.91
C PRO A 52 -28.63 -16.04 18.75
N ASN A 53 -27.76 -16.75 19.48
CA ASN A 53 -26.67 -16.18 20.28
C ASN A 53 -25.28 -16.46 19.68
N GLN A 54 -25.21 -16.90 18.43
CA GLN A 54 -23.95 -17.18 17.73
C GLN A 54 -23.76 -16.18 16.61
N THR A 55 -22.57 -15.62 16.54
CA THR A 55 -22.12 -14.79 15.42
C THR A 55 -21.16 -15.60 14.57
N TRP A 56 -21.29 -15.47 13.25
CA TRP A 56 -20.29 -16.02 12.34
C TRP A 56 -19.03 -15.17 12.41
N GLN A 57 -17.88 -15.84 12.40
CA GLN A 57 -16.58 -15.19 12.28
C GLN A 57 -15.86 -15.79 11.06
N PRO A 58 -15.20 -14.96 10.24
CA PRO A 58 -14.42 -15.45 9.13
C PRO A 58 -13.33 -16.38 9.65
N PRO A 59 -13.08 -17.53 8.98
CA PRO A 59 -11.95 -18.37 9.33
C PRO A 59 -10.67 -17.53 9.23
N LEU A 60 -9.90 -17.48 10.32
CA LEU A 60 -8.69 -16.68 10.44
C LEU A 60 -7.69 -17.14 9.36
N GLN A 61 -7.67 -16.45 8.22
CA GLN A 61 -6.65 -16.68 7.21
C GLN A 61 -5.31 -16.21 7.80
N PRO A 62 -4.27 -17.05 7.83
CA PRO A 62 -2.94 -16.57 8.16
C PRO A 62 -2.50 -15.65 7.04
N SER A 63 -2.44 -14.36 7.36
CA SER A 63 -1.93 -13.26 6.55
C SER A 63 -2.97 -12.57 5.66
N HIS A 64 -3.31 -11.34 6.06
CA HIS A 64 -3.19 -10.08 5.30
C HIS A 64 -4.35 -9.14 5.69
N SER A 65 -4.00 -8.10 6.45
CA SER A 65 -4.66 -6.78 6.49
C SER A 65 -6.19 -6.71 6.64
N GLN A 66 -6.67 -6.38 7.85
CA GLN A 66 -7.35 -5.12 8.19
C GLN A 66 -8.31 -5.28 9.38
N ARG A 67 -8.10 -4.39 10.37
CA ARG A 67 -9.09 -3.48 10.96
C ARG A 67 -10.42 -4.09 11.42
N ASP A 68 -10.65 -4.03 12.73
CA ASP A 68 -12.00 -3.83 13.27
C ASP A 68 -12.05 -2.62 14.23
N PRO A 69 -13.16 -1.85 14.21
CA PRO A 69 -13.33 -0.65 15.01
C PRO A 69 -13.86 -0.97 16.41
N LYS A 70 -13.35 -0.20 17.39
CA LYS A 70 -13.97 0.19 18.67
C LYS A 70 -14.98 -0.80 19.29
N THR A 71 -14.58 -1.44 20.38
CA THR A 71 -15.33 -1.27 21.63
C THR A 71 -14.35 -1.24 22.79
N ALA A 72 -14.48 -0.20 23.62
CA ALA A 72 -13.67 0.00 24.80
C ALA A 72 -13.97 -1.09 25.83
N GLU A 73 -12.93 -1.79 26.29
CA GLU A 73 -12.78 -2.02 27.72
C GLU A 73 -11.31 -2.26 28.06
N MET A 74 -10.94 -1.62 29.17
CA MET A 74 -9.63 -1.53 29.76
C MET A 74 -9.21 -2.91 30.27
N THR A 75 -8.12 -3.49 29.75
CA THR A 75 -7.18 -4.30 30.54
C THR A 75 -5.85 -4.50 29.80
N GLU A 76 -4.79 -4.09 30.50
CA GLU A 76 -3.50 -4.75 30.63
C GLU A 76 -2.85 -5.38 29.39
N VAL A 77 -1.93 -4.59 28.82
CA VAL A 77 -0.55 -4.98 28.45
C VAL A 77 -0.34 -6.48 28.25
N ASP A 78 -0.45 -6.92 27.00
CA ASP A 78 0.35 -8.04 26.52
C ASP A 78 1.58 -7.48 25.81
N THR A 79 2.65 -7.32 26.59
CA THR A 79 4.02 -7.26 26.08
C THR A 79 4.39 -8.63 25.51
N GLY A 80 3.76 -9.00 24.39
CA GLY A 80 4.35 -9.95 23.47
C GLY A 80 5.62 -9.32 22.91
N ALA A 81 6.71 -10.05 22.93
CA ALA A 81 7.94 -9.69 22.23
C ALA A 81 7.65 -9.63 20.72
N VAL A 82 7.14 -8.49 20.26
CA VAL A 82 6.74 -8.21 18.89
C VAL A 82 7.97 -7.64 18.19
N GLY A 83 8.37 -8.26 17.07
CA GLY A 83 9.35 -7.67 16.16
C GLY A 83 8.96 -6.22 15.92
N GLU A 84 9.93 -5.31 15.98
CA GLU A 84 9.67 -3.86 15.92
C GLU A 84 8.61 -3.57 14.85
N ALA A 85 7.51 -2.93 15.27
CA ALA A 85 6.39 -2.67 14.38
C ALA A 85 6.92 -1.98 13.10
N GLU A 86 6.49 -2.45 11.93
CA GLU A 86 7.11 -2.11 10.64
C GLU A 86 7.15 -0.59 10.35
N TRP A 87 6.26 0.18 10.99
CA TRP A 87 6.19 1.64 10.94
C TRP A 87 7.23 2.36 11.81
N LEU A 88 7.76 1.70 12.85
CA LEU A 88 8.62 2.32 13.87
C LEU A 88 9.96 2.77 13.30
N GLY A 89 10.58 1.97 12.43
CA GLY A 89 11.82 2.32 11.74
C GLY A 89 11.66 3.56 10.84
N PRO A 90 10.69 3.57 9.90
CA PRO A 90 10.33 4.76 9.13
C PRO A 90 10.00 5.98 10.01
N ALA A 91 9.19 5.82 11.06
CA ALA A 91 8.80 6.91 11.95
C ALA A 91 10.00 7.53 12.70
N ARG A 92 10.94 6.71 13.20
CA ARG A 92 12.18 7.20 13.81
C ARG A 92 13.03 8.00 12.81
N ARG A 93 13.19 7.50 11.58
CA ARG A 93 13.93 8.21 10.52
C ARG A 93 13.29 9.56 10.17
N LEU A 94 11.96 9.64 10.15
CA LEU A 94 11.22 10.89 9.90
C LEU A 94 11.28 11.85 11.09
N ALA A 95 11.32 11.34 12.32
CA ALA A 95 11.51 12.14 13.52
C ALA A 95 12.90 12.81 13.53
N GLU A 96 13.94 12.08 13.15
CA GLU A 96 15.31 12.60 13.03
C GLU A 96 15.41 13.65 11.90
N ASN A 97 14.94 13.30 10.71
CA ASN A 97 14.95 14.19 9.55
C ASN A 97 13.69 13.97 8.68
N PRO A 98 12.74 14.93 8.65
CA PRO A 98 11.50 14.77 7.88
C PRO A 98 11.75 14.71 6.37
N ALA A 99 12.89 15.18 5.86
CA ALA A 99 13.25 15.04 4.44
C ALA A 99 13.43 13.58 4.01
N ASN A 100 13.69 12.66 4.96
CA ASN A 100 13.79 11.24 4.69
C ASN A 100 12.50 10.64 4.09
N ILE A 101 11.37 11.35 4.15
CA ILE A 101 10.11 10.95 3.52
C ILE A 101 10.26 10.59 2.04
N VAL A 102 11.12 11.30 1.33
CA VAL A 102 11.40 11.07 -0.09
C VAL A 102 12.09 9.72 -0.32
N LEU A 103 12.84 9.23 0.68
CA LEU A 103 13.61 7.98 0.60
C LEU A 103 12.79 6.73 0.98
N LEU A 104 11.59 6.91 1.51
CA LEU A 104 10.76 5.78 1.92
C LEU A 104 10.14 5.08 0.72
N SER A 105 10.06 3.75 0.80
CA SER A 105 9.28 2.94 -0.13
C SER A 105 7.79 3.08 0.13
N ASP A 106 6.96 2.69 -0.84
CA ASP A 106 5.51 2.85 -0.75
C ASP A 106 4.95 2.06 0.45
N ASN A 107 5.48 0.86 0.70
CA ASN A 107 5.12 0.04 1.87
C ASN A 107 5.47 0.75 3.20
N GLN A 108 6.63 1.41 3.26
CA GLN A 108 7.05 2.13 4.45
C GLN A 108 6.19 3.38 4.70
N LEU A 109 5.81 4.09 3.64
CA LEU A 109 4.87 5.22 3.73
C LEU A 109 3.49 4.74 4.20
N GLN A 110 2.99 3.65 3.64
CA GLN A 110 1.72 3.04 4.01
C GLN A 110 1.70 2.58 5.48
N ALA A 111 2.78 1.94 5.96
CA ALA A 111 2.90 1.52 7.35
C ALA A 111 2.79 2.72 8.33
N VAL A 112 3.40 3.86 8.00
CA VAL A 112 3.31 5.09 8.81
C VAL A 112 1.90 5.69 8.79
N LEU A 113 1.18 5.60 7.67
CA LEU A 113 -0.20 6.07 7.54
C LEU A 113 -1.21 5.22 8.32
N GLU A 114 -1.02 3.90 8.32
CA GLU A 114 -1.92 2.98 9.00
C GLU A 114 -1.75 3.00 10.53
N THR A 115 -0.68 3.62 11.01
CA THR A 115 -0.40 3.77 12.44
C THR A 115 -1.34 4.80 13.08
N LYS A 116 -1.76 4.52 14.32
CA LYS A 116 -2.54 5.48 15.10
C LYS A 116 -1.70 6.72 15.37
N LEU A 117 -2.33 7.88 15.20
CA LEU A 117 -1.69 9.16 15.45
C LEU A 117 -1.14 9.28 16.89
N SER A 118 -1.76 8.63 17.89
CA SER A 118 -1.26 8.57 19.27
C SER A 118 0.12 7.94 19.39
N ASP A 119 0.35 6.87 18.64
CA ASP A 119 1.57 6.06 18.74
C ASP A 119 2.70 6.76 17.99
N LEU A 120 2.37 7.38 16.85
CA LEU A 120 3.28 8.22 16.08
C LEU A 120 3.71 9.48 16.88
N LYS A 121 2.78 10.09 17.61
CA LYS A 121 3.05 11.22 18.51
C LYS A 121 4.05 10.86 19.62
N CYS A 122 4.00 9.63 20.13
CA CYS A 122 4.95 9.14 21.13
C CYS A 122 6.39 9.10 20.58
N VAL A 123 6.56 8.78 19.30
CA VAL A 123 7.88 8.69 18.64
C VAL A 123 8.40 10.06 18.22
N ILE A 124 7.56 10.91 17.65
CA ILE A 124 7.96 12.21 17.08
C ILE A 124 8.06 13.30 18.17
N ASN A 125 7.33 13.16 19.27
CA ASN A 125 7.28 14.12 20.39
C ASN A 125 6.77 15.53 19.98
N ASP A 126 6.10 15.65 18.83
CA ASP A 126 5.40 16.85 18.37
C ASP A 126 4.10 16.45 17.64
N ASN A 127 2.97 16.94 18.17
CA ASN A 127 1.63 16.64 17.64
C ASN A 127 1.41 17.17 16.23
N LYS A 128 1.85 18.40 15.95
CA LYS A 128 1.64 19.03 14.64
C LYS A 128 2.55 18.39 13.60
N GLN A 129 3.78 18.04 14.01
CA GLN A 129 4.71 17.36 13.13
C GLN A 129 4.24 15.94 12.80
N ALA A 130 3.65 15.20 13.74
CA ALA A 130 3.10 13.88 13.49
C ALA A 130 1.95 13.90 12.47
N GLU A 131 1.03 14.85 12.61
CA GLU A 131 -0.08 15.06 11.65
C GLU A 131 0.46 15.45 10.27
N ALA A 132 1.35 16.45 10.21
CA ALA A 132 1.96 16.91 8.96
C ALA A 132 2.78 15.81 8.26
N LEU A 133 3.39 14.89 9.02
CA LEU A 133 4.12 13.75 8.45
C LEU A 133 3.18 12.69 7.87
N GLN A 134 2.04 12.39 8.50
CA GLN A 134 1.04 11.52 7.89
C GLN A 134 0.47 12.15 6.62
N ASP A 135 0.10 13.43 6.66
CA ASP A 135 -0.39 14.16 5.49
C ASP A 135 0.66 14.15 4.35
N GLY A 136 1.93 14.38 4.68
CA GLY A 136 3.03 14.32 3.72
C GLY A 136 3.25 12.92 3.13
N CYS A 137 3.07 11.86 3.93
CA CYS A 137 3.20 10.48 3.45
C CYS A 137 2.09 10.14 2.47
N GLN A 138 0.85 10.55 2.78
CA GLN A 138 -0.30 10.37 1.91
C GLN A 138 -0.11 11.12 0.60
N GLN A 139 0.24 12.41 0.67
CA GLN A 139 0.44 13.24 -0.51
C GLN A 139 1.53 12.66 -1.42
N LEU A 140 2.62 12.15 -0.86
CA LEU A 140 3.71 11.57 -1.65
C LEU A 140 3.29 10.26 -2.34
N LEU A 141 2.49 9.41 -1.67
CA LEU A 141 1.91 8.21 -2.28
C LEU A 141 0.96 8.60 -3.43
N ASP A 142 0.03 9.51 -3.18
CA ASP A 142 -0.92 10.01 -4.18
C ASP A 142 -0.19 10.59 -5.40
N ASP A 143 0.88 11.36 -5.18
CA ASP A 143 1.70 11.92 -6.24
C ASP A 143 2.43 10.84 -7.05
N ARG A 144 2.88 9.75 -6.40
CA ARG A 144 3.52 8.62 -7.09
C ARG A 144 2.50 7.85 -7.93
N ASP A 145 1.32 7.59 -7.38
CA ASP A 145 0.24 6.88 -8.10
C ASP A 145 -0.27 7.69 -9.27
N ARG A 146 -0.53 8.99 -9.07
CA ARG A 146 -0.89 9.90 -10.17
C ARG A 146 0.16 9.93 -11.26
N ARG A 147 1.45 9.92 -10.91
CA ARG A 147 2.55 9.83 -11.89
C ARG A 147 2.46 8.54 -12.70
N ARG A 148 2.26 7.39 -12.05
CA ARG A 148 2.12 6.08 -12.72
C ARG A 148 0.91 6.06 -13.65
N GLU A 149 -0.26 6.51 -13.17
CA GLU A 149 -1.50 6.60 -13.95
C GLU A 149 -1.32 7.51 -15.18
N THR A 150 -0.68 8.66 -15.00
CA THR A 150 -0.41 9.60 -16.09
C THR A 150 0.50 8.98 -17.14
N LEU A 151 1.57 8.30 -16.71
CA LEU A 151 2.49 7.60 -17.64
C LEU A 151 1.77 6.49 -18.41
N GLN A 152 0.91 5.72 -17.75
CA GLN A 152 0.07 4.69 -18.37
C GLN A 152 -0.87 5.29 -19.42
N LEU A 153 -1.56 6.37 -19.09
CA LEU A 153 -2.45 7.05 -20.02
C LEU A 153 -1.68 7.58 -21.26
N LEU A 154 -0.52 8.21 -21.04
CA LEU A 154 0.30 8.74 -22.13
C LEU A 154 0.79 7.65 -23.09
N GLN A 155 1.06 6.45 -22.58
CA GLN A 155 1.37 5.29 -23.42
C GLN A 155 0.17 4.83 -24.22
N LEU A 156 -0.98 4.60 -23.58
CA LEU A 156 -2.20 4.19 -24.27
C LEU A 156 -2.55 5.17 -25.41
N MET A 157 -2.37 6.48 -25.17
CA MET A 157 -2.57 7.50 -26.20
C MET A 157 -1.58 7.39 -27.36
N ARG A 158 -0.32 7.07 -27.09
CA ARG A 158 0.70 6.86 -28.13
C ARG A 158 0.36 5.62 -28.97
N ASP A 159 0.06 4.51 -28.31
CA ASP A 159 -0.22 3.23 -28.96
C ASP A 159 -1.47 3.34 -29.84
N SER A 160 -2.51 4.03 -29.36
CA SER A 160 -3.74 4.30 -30.12
C SER A 160 -3.46 5.10 -31.40
N LYS A 161 -2.57 6.11 -31.34
CA LYS A 161 -2.18 6.90 -32.52
C LYS A 161 -1.40 6.09 -33.54
N GLN A 162 -0.54 5.17 -33.09
CA GLN A 162 0.22 4.29 -33.98
C GLN A 162 -0.69 3.27 -34.68
N GLN A 163 -1.79 2.87 -34.05
CA GLN A 163 -2.79 2.00 -34.67
C GLN A 163 -3.65 2.72 -35.73
N ASP A 164 -4.00 3.99 -35.52
CA ASP A 164 -4.79 4.79 -36.47
C ASP A 164 -4.01 5.17 -37.75
N GLU A 165 -2.67 5.19 -37.72
CA GLU A 165 -1.83 5.51 -38.90
C GLU A 165 -1.40 4.28 -39.74
N GLY A 166 -1.89 3.06 -39.44
CA GLY A 166 -1.46 1.81 -40.08
C GLY A 166 -2.37 1.28 -41.22
N THR A 167 -2.09 1.67 -42.46
CA THR A 167 -2.46 0.90 -43.69
C THR A 167 -1.42 -0.22 -43.90
N PRO A 168 -1.76 -1.46 -44.34
CA PRO A 168 -0.93 -2.64 -44.06
C PRO A 168 0.32 -2.67 -44.92
N LYS A 169 1.51 -2.71 -44.29
CA LYS A 169 2.75 -3.11 -44.95
C LYS A 169 3.64 -3.90 -43.98
N ASN A 170 3.75 -5.18 -44.32
CA ASN A 170 4.86 -6.10 -44.13
C ASN A 170 5.27 -6.46 -42.70
N GLU A 171 4.98 -7.72 -42.40
CA GLU A 171 5.67 -8.59 -41.44
C GLU A 171 7.18 -8.51 -41.68
N ASP A 172 7.91 -7.83 -40.79
CA ASP A 172 9.32 -8.09 -40.41
C ASP A 172 9.89 -6.87 -39.68
N GLU A 173 9.39 -6.59 -38.48
CA GLU A 173 10.13 -5.97 -37.37
C GLU A 173 9.23 -5.99 -36.13
N MET A 174 9.21 -7.15 -35.47
CA MET A 174 8.50 -7.33 -34.21
C MET A 174 9.40 -6.88 -33.06
N ASP A 175 9.40 -5.58 -32.77
CA ASP A 175 9.73 -5.06 -31.43
C ASP A 175 8.44 -4.60 -30.77
N SER A 176 7.55 -5.58 -30.52
CA SER A 176 6.30 -5.38 -29.80
C SER A 176 6.43 -6.05 -28.44
N CYS A 177 6.89 -5.31 -27.45
CA CYS A 177 6.92 -5.77 -26.06
C CYS A 177 5.56 -5.66 -25.36
N LEU A 178 4.45 -5.37 -26.03
CA LEU A 178 3.18 -5.12 -25.33
C LEU A 178 2.04 -5.93 -25.94
N VAL A 179 1.66 -6.98 -25.21
CA VAL A 179 0.43 -7.73 -25.43
C VAL A 179 -0.75 -6.80 -25.15
N PRO A 180 -1.62 -6.50 -26.15
CA PRO A 180 -2.79 -5.65 -25.92
C PRO A 180 -3.78 -6.41 -25.01
N GLY A 181 -4.06 -5.86 -23.83
CA GLY A 181 -5.11 -6.36 -22.94
C GLY A 181 -4.66 -6.92 -21.59
N SER A 182 -3.35 -6.92 -21.28
CA SER A 182 -2.92 -7.14 -19.90
C SER A 182 -3.10 -5.84 -19.12
N ILE A 183 -3.82 -5.88 -18.00
CA ILE A 183 -3.79 -4.83 -16.99
C ILE A 183 -2.29 -4.61 -16.69
N MET A 184 -1.70 -3.51 -17.19
CA MET A 184 -0.26 -3.30 -17.15
C MET A 184 0.24 -3.56 -15.73
N GLY A 185 1.05 -4.61 -15.60
CA GLY A 185 1.37 -5.19 -14.32
C GLY A 185 1.97 -4.16 -13.38
N THR A 186 1.59 -4.23 -12.11
CA THR A 186 2.24 -3.55 -10.99
C THR A 186 3.73 -3.91 -10.84
N SER A 187 4.23 -4.85 -11.64
CA SER A 187 5.63 -5.28 -11.68
C SER A 187 6.57 -4.14 -12.05
N LEU A 188 7.72 -4.11 -11.37
CA LEU A 188 8.81 -3.17 -11.63
C LEU A 188 9.27 -3.22 -13.09
N GLU A 189 9.34 -4.42 -13.69
CA GLU A 189 9.78 -4.60 -15.09
C GLU A 189 8.86 -3.89 -16.08
N ALA A 190 7.54 -4.02 -15.89
CA ALA A 190 6.56 -3.34 -16.72
C ALA A 190 6.70 -1.82 -16.58
N ARG A 191 6.95 -1.33 -15.36
CA ARG A 191 7.18 0.10 -15.09
C ARG A 191 8.48 0.62 -15.68
N LEU A 192 9.50 -0.22 -15.87
CA LEU A 192 10.77 0.16 -16.50
C LEU A 192 10.66 0.28 -18.03
N CYS A 193 9.70 -0.39 -18.65
CA CYS A 193 9.37 -0.21 -20.07
C CYS A 193 8.59 1.08 -20.35
N MET A 194 8.20 1.82 -19.31
CA MET A 194 7.48 3.09 -19.44
C MET A 194 8.41 4.22 -19.88
N PRO A 195 7.92 5.24 -20.61
CA PRO A 195 8.69 6.46 -20.79
C PRO A 195 8.95 7.11 -19.43
N GLN A 196 10.18 7.58 -19.21
CA GLN A 196 10.60 8.23 -17.96
C GLN A 196 10.27 7.41 -16.69
N PRO A 197 10.76 6.17 -16.57
CA PRO A 197 10.33 5.26 -15.52
C PRO A 197 10.72 5.75 -14.12
N HIS A 198 11.89 6.38 -14.00
CA HIS A 198 12.44 6.95 -12.75
C HIS A 198 11.47 7.86 -11.97
N ILE A 199 10.59 8.57 -12.67
CA ILE A 199 9.63 9.51 -12.07
C ILE A 199 8.60 8.77 -11.22
N GLY A 200 8.17 7.58 -11.62
CA GLY A 200 7.15 6.81 -10.91
C GLY A 200 7.72 5.85 -9.86
N LEU A 201 9.04 5.68 -9.77
CA LEU A 201 9.68 4.70 -8.89
C LEU A 201 9.83 5.21 -7.45
N SER A 202 9.62 4.31 -6.50
CA SER A 202 10.03 4.52 -5.12
C SER A 202 11.56 4.52 -5.01
N THR A 203 12.09 5.05 -3.92
CA THR A 203 13.54 5.15 -3.77
C THR A 203 14.22 3.78 -3.62
N GLU A 204 13.53 2.81 -3.01
CA GLU A 204 13.99 1.43 -2.94
C GLU A 204 14.05 0.78 -4.34
N GLU A 205 13.05 1.02 -5.19
CA GLU A 205 13.04 0.56 -6.58
C GLU A 205 14.18 1.19 -7.38
N LEU A 206 14.41 2.50 -7.23
CA LEU A 206 15.55 3.18 -7.86
C LEU A 206 16.89 2.56 -7.45
N GLN A 207 17.08 2.32 -6.15
CA GLN A 207 18.29 1.66 -5.65
C GLN A 207 18.44 0.24 -6.21
N HIS A 208 17.35 -0.51 -6.31
CA HIS A 208 17.36 -1.85 -6.87
C HIS A 208 17.78 -1.84 -8.34
N VAL A 209 17.19 -0.94 -9.14
CA VAL A 209 17.50 -0.78 -10.57
C VAL A 209 18.96 -0.38 -10.79
N VAL A 210 19.45 0.59 -10.03
CA VAL A 210 20.87 1.03 -10.10
C VAL A 210 21.83 -0.08 -9.68
N LYS A 211 21.46 -0.87 -8.66
CA LYS A 211 22.28 -2.01 -8.19
C LYS A 211 22.32 -3.16 -9.19
N LEU A 212 21.20 -3.46 -9.87
CA LEU A 212 21.15 -4.46 -10.93
C LEU A 212 22.00 -4.03 -12.14
N GLY A 213 21.96 -2.74 -12.47
CA GLY A 213 22.67 -2.17 -13.62
C GLY A 213 22.25 -2.83 -14.94
N LEU A 214 23.09 -2.68 -15.97
CA LEU A 214 22.82 -3.22 -17.31
C LEU A 214 22.63 -4.74 -17.32
N ALA A 215 23.44 -5.46 -16.54
CA ALA A 215 23.44 -6.92 -16.54
C ALA A 215 22.13 -7.54 -16.00
N GLY A 216 21.42 -6.82 -15.12
CA GLY A 216 20.14 -7.28 -14.56
C GLY A 216 18.92 -6.85 -15.36
N LEU A 217 19.07 -5.97 -16.37
CA LEU A 217 17.95 -5.38 -17.12
C LEU A 217 17.88 -5.87 -18.56
N THR A 218 18.45 -7.04 -18.90
CA THR A 218 18.62 -7.53 -20.28
C THR A 218 17.36 -7.57 -21.14
N ASN A 219 16.18 -7.58 -20.51
CA ASN A 219 14.87 -7.64 -21.17
C ASN A 219 14.19 -6.27 -21.35
N ILE A 220 14.80 -5.19 -20.86
CA ILE A 220 14.26 -3.82 -20.95
C ILE A 220 14.85 -3.14 -22.20
N PRO A 221 14.08 -2.37 -22.98
CA PRO A 221 14.63 -1.58 -24.08
C PRO A 221 15.45 -0.39 -23.55
N GLN A 222 16.51 0.02 -24.26
CA GLN A 222 17.34 1.19 -23.91
C GLN A 222 17.86 1.18 -22.46
N GLN A 223 18.34 0.03 -21.98
CA GLN A 223 18.74 -0.23 -20.58
C GLN A 223 19.69 0.83 -20.01
N GLU A 224 20.67 1.26 -20.80
CA GLU A 224 21.63 2.29 -20.39
C GLU A 224 20.93 3.61 -20.05
N ASN A 225 19.99 4.04 -20.88
CA ASN A 225 19.21 5.24 -20.62
C ASN A 225 18.36 5.10 -19.35
N VAL A 226 17.68 3.95 -19.20
CA VAL A 226 16.86 3.67 -18.01
C VAL A 226 17.69 3.70 -16.73
N VAL A 227 18.85 3.05 -16.71
CA VAL A 227 19.76 3.04 -15.55
C VAL A 227 20.25 4.45 -15.24
N ASN A 228 20.70 5.21 -16.24
CA ASN A 228 21.20 6.58 -16.05
C ASN A 228 20.11 7.49 -15.47
N MET A 229 18.89 7.46 -16.01
CA MET A 229 17.78 8.26 -15.49
C MET A 229 17.41 7.87 -14.06
N CYS A 230 17.42 6.57 -13.73
CA CYS A 230 17.16 6.12 -12.37
C CYS A 230 18.28 6.53 -11.40
N GLN A 231 19.53 6.55 -11.86
CA GLN A 231 20.67 7.00 -11.08
C GLN A 231 20.61 8.50 -10.78
N GLU A 232 20.35 9.33 -11.80
CA GLU A 232 20.23 10.80 -11.64
C GLU A 232 19.10 11.17 -10.67
N GLU A 233 17.95 10.51 -10.77
CA GLU A 233 16.82 10.71 -9.85
C GLU A 233 17.19 10.28 -8.42
N LEU A 234 17.88 9.15 -8.25
CA LEU A 234 18.32 8.68 -6.94
C LEU A 234 19.29 9.68 -6.30
N GLU A 235 20.27 10.17 -7.05
CA GLU A 235 21.22 11.19 -6.58
C GLU A 235 20.49 12.49 -6.20
N THR A 236 19.50 12.91 -6.98
CA THR A 236 18.66 14.07 -6.68
C THR A 236 17.91 13.90 -5.35
N ARG A 237 17.29 12.75 -5.12
CA ARG A 237 16.57 12.46 -3.86
C ARG A 237 17.50 12.44 -2.65
N LEU A 238 18.69 11.86 -2.79
CA LEU A 238 19.71 11.86 -1.73
C LEU A 238 20.21 13.29 -1.42
N ALA A 239 20.47 14.09 -2.45
CA ALA A 239 20.91 15.48 -2.28
C ALA A 239 19.85 16.35 -1.57
N LEU A 240 18.56 16.12 -1.82
CA LEU A 240 17.47 16.81 -1.11
C LEU A 240 17.51 16.53 0.40
N VAL A 241 17.79 15.29 0.80
CA VAL A 241 17.91 14.92 2.23
C VAL A 241 19.12 15.57 2.87
N ASP A 242 20.26 15.57 2.17
CA ASP A 242 21.51 16.16 2.66
C ASP A 242 21.41 17.68 2.83
N THR A 243 20.83 18.39 1.86
CA THR A 243 20.65 19.85 1.91
C THR A 243 19.72 20.28 3.04
N PHE A 244 18.65 19.52 3.27
CA PHE A 244 17.75 19.76 4.39
C PHE A 244 18.41 19.49 5.75
N GLY A 245 19.21 18.42 5.86
CA GLY A 245 19.98 18.10 7.06
C GLY A 245 21.00 19.20 7.43
N ARG A 246 21.71 19.73 6.42
CA ARG A 246 22.67 20.84 6.61
C ARG A 246 21.97 22.12 7.11
N SER A 247 20.81 22.46 6.54
CA SER A 247 20.06 23.66 6.92
C SER A 247 19.59 23.63 8.38
N ARG A 248 19.18 22.46 8.90
CA ARG A 248 18.85 22.26 10.32
C ARG A 248 20.06 22.40 11.25
N SER A 249 21.21 21.88 10.85
CA SER A 249 22.43 21.94 11.67
C SER A 249 23.00 23.37 11.85
N CYS A 250 22.80 24.25 10.87
CA CYS A 250 23.22 25.65 10.95
C CYS A 250 22.30 26.53 11.82
N GLY A 251 21.02 26.17 11.96
CA GLY A 251 20.03 26.94 12.72
C GLY A 251 20.10 26.80 14.25
N LEU A 252 20.94 25.90 14.77
CA LEU A 252 21.04 25.59 16.21
C LEU A 252 22.22 26.28 16.92
N LYS A 253 22.93 27.21 16.28
CA LYS A 253 23.92 28.06 16.97
C LYS A 253 23.21 29.22 17.68
N HIS A 254 23.01 29.01 18.97
CA HIS A 254 22.54 29.95 20.00
C HIS A 254 23.15 31.37 19.85
N ASP A 255 22.32 32.42 19.93
CA ASP A 255 22.78 33.72 20.39
C ASP A 255 22.08 34.04 21.72
N GLY A 256 22.71 33.54 22.79
CA GLY A 256 22.51 34.04 24.14
C GLY A 256 23.46 35.22 24.34
N GLY A 257 23.03 36.41 23.92
CA GLY A 257 23.73 37.66 24.15
C GLY A 257 23.11 38.42 25.32
N SER A 258 23.72 38.28 26.49
CA SER A 258 23.52 39.15 27.65
C SER A 258 23.77 40.61 27.27
N MET A 259 22.83 41.51 27.56
CA MET A 259 23.11 42.94 27.71
C MET A 259 22.41 43.46 28.96
N GLN A 260 23.13 43.33 30.08
CA GLN A 260 23.01 44.28 31.18
C GLN A 260 23.52 45.62 30.66
N ASP A 261 22.71 46.67 30.78
CA ASP A 261 23.10 48.06 31.08
C ASP A 261 21.99 49.02 30.61
N ILE A 262 21.12 49.40 31.55
CA ILE A 262 20.45 50.70 31.49
C ILE A 262 20.69 51.34 32.86
N ALA A 263 21.69 52.22 32.88
CA ALA A 263 21.88 53.24 33.89
C ALA A 263 21.79 54.61 33.20
N LEU A 264 21.05 55.50 33.85
CA LEU A 264 20.71 56.91 33.55
C LEU A 264 19.47 57.14 32.70
#